data_AF-A0A7Y1ZF21-F1
#
_entry.id   AF-A0A7Y1ZF21-F1
#
_cell.length_a   1.000
_cell.length_b   1.000
_cell.length_c   1.000
_cell.angle_alpha   90.00
_cell.angle_beta   90.00
_cell.angle_gamma   90.00
#
_symmetry.space_group_name_H-M   'P 1'
#
loop_
_entity.id
_entity.type
_entity.pdbx_description
1 polymer ?
#
loop_
_entity_poly.entity_id
_entity_poly.type
_entity_poly.pdbx_seq_one_letter_code
_entity_poly.pdbx_strand_id
1 'polypeptide(L)'
;MAFEVGNFDDLMGGHEYLKRKRYKHVWGVGRHRLGGQIFDYWANPWGVIHEHWTDTDLVNDDHVPGVMQPAELEEYWGPDPTPNFLVSRWNFKAVRNLLRLLRAKMSA
;
A
#
# COMPACT_ATOMS: atom_id res chain seq x y z
N MET A 1 -4.86 -5.76 7.48
CA MET A 1 -6.28 -5.40 7.68
C MET A 1 -6.43 -3.93 7.32
N ALA A 2 -7.59 -3.48 6.87
CA ALA A 2 -7.83 -2.10 6.47
C ALA A 2 -8.99 -1.49 7.27
N PHE A 3 -8.84 -0.24 7.67
CA PHE A 3 -9.83 0.49 8.45
C PHE A 3 -10.10 1.85 7.81
N GLU A 4 -11.38 2.15 7.60
CA GLU A 4 -11.83 3.47 7.17
C GLU A 4 -11.73 4.46 8.33
N VAL A 5 -11.22 5.66 8.05
CA VAL A 5 -11.19 6.80 8.97
C VAL A 5 -12.06 7.93 8.42
N GLY A 6 -12.41 8.91 9.27
CA GLY A 6 -13.50 9.83 8.95
C GLY A 6 -13.26 10.75 7.76
N ASN A 7 -12.01 11.18 7.55
CA ASN A 7 -11.58 12.03 6.44
C ASN A 7 -10.05 12.10 6.37
N PHE A 8 -9.53 12.93 5.47
CA PHE A 8 -8.09 13.14 5.30
C PHE A 8 -7.40 13.74 6.54
N ASP A 9 -8.05 14.65 7.26
CA ASP A 9 -7.48 15.24 8.47
C ASP A 9 -7.35 14.20 9.59
N ASP A 10 -8.33 13.30 9.73
CA ASP A 10 -8.30 12.16 10.67
C ASP A 10 -7.17 11.19 10.30
N LEU A 11 -7.02 10.88 9.00
CA LEU A 11 -5.91 10.07 8.48
C LEU A 11 -4.56 10.69 8.82
N MET A 12 -4.36 11.98 8.57
CA MET A 12 -3.11 12.69 8.87
C MET A 12 -2.87 12.84 10.38
N GLY A 13 -3.93 13.00 11.18
CA GLY A 13 -3.86 12.98 12.64
C GLY A 13 -3.34 11.64 13.17
N GLY A 14 -3.87 10.53 12.63
CA GLY A 14 -3.39 9.17 12.88
C GLY A 14 -1.95 8.96 12.45
N HIS A 15 -1.58 9.43 11.24
CA HIS A 15 -0.23 9.37 10.71
C HIS A 15 0.79 9.99 11.68
N GLU A 16 0.56 11.25 12.07
CA GLU A 16 1.47 11.97 12.95
C GLU A 16 1.48 11.40 14.38
N TYR A 17 0.36 10.87 14.86
CA TYR A 17 0.31 10.16 16.14
C TYR A 17 1.21 8.91 16.13
N LEU A 18 1.07 8.05 15.12
CA LEU A 18 1.85 6.80 15.02
C LEU A 18 3.34 7.07 14.80
N LYS A 19 3.66 8.11 14.03
CA LYS A 19 5.03 8.59 13.84
C LYS A 19 5.67 9.03 15.15
N ARG A 20 4.98 9.85 15.96
CA ARG A 20 5.46 10.27 17.30
C ARG A 20 5.63 9.09 18.26
N LYS A 21 4.79 8.07 18.14
CA LYS A 21 4.89 6.82 18.91
C LYS A 21 5.95 5.85 18.38
N ARG A 22 6.64 6.21 17.28
CA ARG A 22 7.69 5.40 16.64
C ARG A 22 7.21 4.03 16.18
N TYR A 23 5.96 3.94 15.74
CA TYR A 23 5.50 2.77 14.99
C TYR A 23 6.20 2.71 13.64
N LYS A 24 6.19 1.52 13.03
CA LYS A 24 6.84 1.30 11.74
C LYS A 24 5.91 1.73 10.62
N HIS A 25 6.19 2.87 10.01
CA HIS A 25 5.57 3.28 8.75
C HIS A 25 6.02 2.35 7.62
N VAL A 26 5.09 2.00 6.73
CA VAL A 26 5.32 1.01 5.66
C VAL A 26 5.17 1.65 4.29
N TRP A 27 4.12 2.42 4.06
CA TRP A 27 3.85 3.05 2.76
C TRP A 27 2.78 4.14 2.91
N GLY A 28 2.82 5.14 2.03
CA GLY A 28 1.93 6.30 2.08
C GLY A 28 2.60 7.55 2.69
N VAL A 29 1.86 8.63 2.93
CA VAL A 29 0.46 8.81 2.50
C VAL A 29 0.39 8.93 0.98
N GLY A 30 -0.61 8.30 0.36
CA GLY A 30 -0.80 8.27 -1.09
C GLY A 30 -2.27 8.11 -1.47
N ARG A 31 -2.59 8.11 -2.77
CA ARG A 31 -3.94 7.80 -3.28
C ARG A 31 -3.90 6.69 -4.31
N HIS A 32 -4.67 5.65 -4.03
CA HIS A 32 -4.72 4.48 -4.87
C HIS A 32 -5.42 4.76 -6.19
N ARG A 33 -4.88 4.21 -7.29
CA ARG A 33 -5.57 4.26 -8.59
C ARG A 33 -6.76 3.31 -8.64
N LEU A 34 -6.64 2.13 -8.03
CA LEU A 34 -7.75 1.19 -7.87
C LEU A 34 -8.50 1.49 -6.57
N GLY A 35 -9.81 1.71 -6.68
CA GLY A 35 -10.68 2.06 -5.56
C GLY A 35 -10.60 3.53 -5.16
N GLY A 36 -9.59 4.28 -5.60
CA GLY A 36 -9.57 5.73 -5.42
C GLY A 36 -9.26 6.20 -3.99
N GLN A 37 -9.12 5.30 -3.01
CA GLN A 37 -8.92 5.68 -1.62
C GLN A 37 -7.54 6.34 -1.35
N ILE A 38 -7.53 7.31 -0.45
CA ILE A 38 -6.30 7.81 0.18
C ILE A 38 -5.89 6.80 1.26
N PHE A 39 -4.61 6.43 1.31
CA PHE A 39 -4.10 5.35 2.15
C PHE A 39 -2.90 5.78 3.01
N ASP A 40 -2.75 5.12 4.16
CA ASP A 40 -1.55 5.17 5.01
C ASP A 40 -1.32 3.81 5.70
N TYR A 41 -0.19 3.17 5.41
CA TYR A 41 0.14 1.81 5.87
C TYR A 41 1.14 1.80 7.01
N TRP A 42 0.81 1.05 8.06
CA TRP A 42 1.64 0.87 9.26
C TRP A 42 1.78 -0.60 9.64
N ALA A 43 2.95 -0.99 10.14
CA ALA A 43 3.18 -2.32 10.70
C ALA A 43 3.08 -2.29 12.22
N ASN A 44 2.36 -3.26 12.78
CA ASN A 44 2.34 -3.51 14.22
C ASN A 44 3.65 -4.18 14.69
N PRO A 45 3.86 -4.38 16.01
CA PRO A 45 5.10 -4.98 16.54
C PRO A 45 5.39 -6.41 16.03
N TRP A 46 4.38 -7.12 15.53
CA TRP A 46 4.53 -8.47 14.95
C TRP A 46 4.71 -8.44 13.42
N GLY A 47 4.84 -7.25 12.81
CA GLY A 47 5.04 -7.09 11.38
C GLY A 47 3.76 -7.21 10.54
N VAL A 48 2.58 -7.26 11.17
CA VAL A 48 1.31 -7.26 10.43
C VAL A 48 1.00 -5.86 9.97
N ILE A 49 0.73 -5.71 8.67
CA ILE A 49 0.43 -4.43 8.02
C ILE A 49 -1.06 -4.10 8.18
N HIS A 50 -1.31 -2.86 8.58
CA HIS A 50 -2.63 -2.26 8.71
C HIS A 50 -2.71 -1.02 7.84
N GLU A 51 -3.82 -0.87 7.16
CA GLU A 51 -4.15 0.30 6.34
C GLU A 51 -5.15 1.17 7.10
N HIS A 52 -4.88 2.47 7.14
CA HIS A 52 -5.90 3.48 7.39
C HIS A 52 -6.22 4.15 6.06
N TRP A 53 -7.50 4.26 5.72
CA TRP A 53 -7.90 4.82 4.44
C TRP A 53 -9.15 5.70 4.55
N THR A 54 -9.34 6.58 3.56
CA THR A 54 -10.51 7.46 3.43
C THR A 54 -10.74 7.80 1.96
N ASP A 55 -11.90 8.36 1.62
CA ASP A 55 -12.18 8.95 0.29
C ASP A 55 -12.09 7.93 -0.87
N THR A 56 -12.77 6.78 -0.70
CA THR A 56 -12.86 5.70 -1.68
C THR A 56 -13.99 5.94 -2.70
N ASP A 57 -13.86 5.33 -3.87
CA ASP A 57 -14.91 5.29 -4.89
C ASP A 57 -16.10 4.47 -4.37
N LEU A 58 -17.31 5.01 -4.53
CA LEU A 58 -18.55 4.31 -4.22
C LEU A 58 -19.05 3.57 -5.47
N VAL A 59 -19.26 2.27 -5.33
CA VAL A 59 -19.82 1.41 -6.37
C VAL A 59 -21.19 0.90 -5.94
N ASN A 60 -22.05 0.64 -6.91
CA ASN A 60 -23.36 0.02 -6.72
C ASN A 60 -23.47 -1.26 -7.58
N ASP A 61 -24.65 -1.85 -7.61
CA ASP A 61 -24.97 -3.06 -8.38
C ASP A 61 -24.97 -2.84 -9.90
N ASP A 62 -25.03 -1.59 -10.36
CA ASP A 62 -24.88 -1.24 -11.78
C ASP A 62 -23.41 -1.18 -12.24
N HIS A 63 -22.44 -1.22 -11.30
CA HIS A 63 -21.03 -1.09 -11.65
C HIS A 63 -20.51 -2.33 -12.39
N VAL A 64 -19.91 -2.12 -13.56
CA VAL A 64 -19.22 -3.16 -14.33
C VAL A 64 -17.72 -3.11 -14.04
N PRO A 65 -17.12 -4.17 -13.46
CA PRO A 65 -15.69 -4.18 -13.16
C PRO A 65 -14.83 -4.08 -14.42
N GLY A 66 -13.81 -3.22 -14.37
CA GLY A 66 -12.77 -3.14 -15.39
C GLY A 66 -11.61 -4.11 -15.15
N VAL A 67 -10.73 -4.23 -16.14
CA VAL A 67 -9.44 -4.94 -16.03
C VAL A 67 -8.32 -3.94 -16.28
N MET A 68 -7.31 -3.94 -15.40
CA MET A 68 -6.12 -3.09 -15.50
C MET A 68 -4.88 -3.98 -15.52
N GLN A 69 -3.93 -3.66 -16.40
CA GLN A 69 -2.69 -4.39 -16.47
C GLN A 69 -1.73 -3.94 -15.37
N PRO A 70 -0.85 -4.83 -14.86
CA PRO A 70 0.15 -4.46 -13.85
C PRO A 70 1.07 -3.29 -14.23
N ALA A 71 1.26 -3.03 -15.52
CA ALA A 71 2.06 -1.89 -15.99
C ALA A 71 1.34 -0.54 -15.84
N GLU A 72 0.02 -0.55 -15.61
CA GLU A 72 -0.83 0.64 -15.47
C GLU A 72 -1.16 0.97 -14.01
N LEU A 73 -0.69 0.12 -13.08
CA LEU A 73 -0.91 0.15 -11.64
C LEU A 73 -0.02 1.18 -10.93
N GLU A 74 0.09 2.39 -11.49
CA GLU A 74 0.71 3.53 -10.83
C GLU A 74 -0.33 4.26 -9.96
N GLU A 75 0.07 4.61 -8.74
CA GLU A 75 -0.78 5.40 -7.85
C GLU A 75 -1.01 6.81 -8.39
N TYR A 76 -2.15 7.42 -8.07
CA TYR A 76 -2.43 8.78 -8.53
C TYR A 76 -1.37 9.76 -8.01
N TRP A 77 -1.00 9.62 -6.75
CA TRP A 77 0.10 10.34 -6.10
C TRP A 77 0.53 9.61 -4.82
N GLY A 78 1.73 9.95 -4.34
CA GLY A 78 2.31 9.35 -3.13
C GLY A 78 3.70 8.78 -3.42
N PRO A 79 4.39 8.26 -2.38
CA PRO A 79 5.67 7.60 -2.56
C PRO A 79 5.51 6.21 -3.18
N ASP A 80 6.56 5.70 -3.80
CA ASP A 80 6.63 4.29 -4.19
C ASP A 80 6.51 3.36 -2.97
N PRO A 81 5.96 2.13 -3.14
CA PRO A 81 5.88 1.16 -2.08
C PRO A 81 7.26 0.76 -1.57
N THR A 82 7.42 0.69 -0.24
CA THR A 82 8.70 0.24 0.33
C THR A 82 8.91 -1.26 0.09
N PRO A 83 10.16 -1.74 0.04
CA PRO A 83 10.43 -3.18 -0.09
C PRO A 83 9.78 -4.04 1.00
N ASN A 84 9.56 -3.47 2.19
CA ASN A 84 8.88 -4.14 3.30
C ASN A 84 7.39 -4.38 3.03
N PHE A 85 6.76 -3.58 2.18
CA PHE A 85 5.40 -3.80 1.71
C PHE A 85 5.36 -5.00 0.76
N LEU A 86 6.31 -5.07 -0.18
CA LEU A 86 6.38 -6.14 -1.19
C LEU A 86 6.85 -7.49 -0.62
N VAL A 87 7.64 -7.47 0.46
CA VAL A 87 8.19 -8.68 1.09
C VAL A 87 7.87 -8.67 2.59
N SER A 88 6.69 -9.19 2.93
CA SER A 88 6.24 -9.30 4.32
C SER A 88 6.95 -10.40 5.13
N ARG A 89 7.51 -11.42 4.45
CA ARG A 89 8.33 -12.49 5.07
C ARG A 89 9.50 -12.89 4.19
N TRP A 90 10.71 -12.57 4.64
CA TRP A 90 11.94 -13.05 4.02
C TRP A 90 12.11 -14.55 4.25
N ASN A 91 12.19 -15.31 3.17
CA ASN A 91 12.50 -16.73 3.18
C ASN A 91 13.27 -17.10 1.90
N PHE A 92 13.77 -18.33 1.82
CA PHE A 92 14.53 -18.80 0.66
C PHE A 92 13.79 -18.62 -0.68
N LYS A 93 12.46 -18.77 -0.69
CA LYS A 93 11.65 -18.60 -1.90
C LYS A 93 11.55 -17.13 -2.32
N ALA A 94 11.38 -16.21 -1.37
CA ALA A 94 11.36 -14.77 -1.62
C ALA A 94 12.71 -14.28 -2.18
N VAL A 95 13.82 -14.70 -1.57
CA VAL A 95 15.18 -14.38 -2.05
C VAL A 95 15.41 -14.93 -3.45
N ARG A 96 15.06 -16.21 -3.70
CA ARG A 96 15.20 -16.82 -5.02
C ARG A 96 14.39 -16.10 -6.10
N ASN A 97 13.16 -15.70 -5.78
CA ASN A 97 12.30 -14.97 -6.72
C ASN A 97 12.84 -13.57 -7.01
N LEU A 98 13.35 -12.85 -6.00
CA LEU A 98 13.98 -11.55 -6.18
C LEU A 98 15.21 -11.63 -7.08
N LEU A 99 16.08 -12.62 -6.86
CA LEU A 99 17.25 -12.85 -7.73
C LEU A 99 16.84 -13.15 -9.17
N ARG A 100 15.73 -13.87 -9.39
CA ARG A 100 15.21 -14.16 -10.73
C ARG A 100 14.68 -12.89 -11.42
N LEU A 101 13.97 -12.02 -10.69
CA LEU A 101 13.49 -10.75 -11.21
C LEU A 101 14.63 -9.79 -11.55
N LEU A 102 15.66 -9.70 -10.70
CA LEU A 102 16.85 -8.89 -10.97
C LEU A 102 17.58 -9.37 -12.23
N ARG A 103 17.75 -10.69 -12.41
CA ARG A 103 18.34 -11.25 -13.63
C ARG A 103 17.52 -10.95 -14.89
N ALA A 104 16.18 -11.01 -14.81
CA ALA A 104 15.31 -10.68 -15.93
C ALA A 104 15.40 -9.19 -16.30
N LYS A 105 15.48 -8.29 -15.31
CA LYS A 105 15.62 -6.84 -15.52
C LYS A 105 17.00 -6.44 -16.07
N MET A 106 18.06 -7.21 -15.79
CA MET A 106 19.40 -7.00 -16.36
C MET A 106 19.56 -7.57 -17.78
N SER A 107 18.61 -8.39 -18.24
CA SER A 107 18.60 -9.04 -19.55
C SER A 107 17.73 -8.29 -20.58
N ALA A 108 17.04 -7.24 -20.14
CA ALA A 108 16.20 -6.36 -20.94
C ALA A 108 16.89 -4.99 -21.04
#